data_AF-A0A9C9G1M4-F1
#
_entry.id   AF-A0A9C9G1M4-F1
#
_cell.length_a   1.000
_cell.length_b   1.000
_cell.length_c   1.000
_cell.angle_alpha   90.00
_cell.angle_beta   90.00
_cell.angle_gamma   90.00
#
_symmetry.space_group_name_H-M   'P 1'
#
loop_
_entity.id
_entity.type
_entity.pdbx_description
1 polymer ?
#
loop_
_entity_poly.entity_id
_entity_poly.type
_entity_poly.pdbx_seq_one_letter_code
_entity_poly.pdbx_strand_id
1 'polypeptide(L)'
;TTLANLVNATHKLEDKADQIRILFVSVDPARDTTDVLQAYEQAFGPRVTALSGTQEQLRTLTKRYRVSYGFGKPDADGQYEVSHSSAVFIFDRAGAARLLATGADSAGKISIDMKRLLDG
;
A
#
# COMPACT_ATOMS: atom_id res chain seq x y z
N THR A 1 -5.70 -10.22 -3.21
CA THR A 1 -5.82 -8.80 -2.80
C THR A 1 -4.59 -8.04 -3.27
N THR A 2 -4.65 -6.70 -3.38
CA THR A 2 -3.57 -5.86 -3.95
C THR A 2 -2.22 -6.04 -3.24
N LEU A 3 -2.21 -6.07 -1.90
CA LEU A 3 -0.97 -6.22 -1.13
C LEU A 3 -0.24 -7.55 -1.42
N ALA A 4 -0.98 -8.66 -1.47
CA ALA A 4 -0.41 -9.96 -1.86
C ALA A 4 0.21 -9.93 -3.27
N ASN A 5 -0.44 -9.23 -4.20
CA ASN A 5 0.06 -9.06 -5.57
C ASN A 5 1.36 -8.23 -5.60
N LEU A 6 1.47 -7.19 -4.76
CA LEU A 6 2.71 -6.41 -4.61
C LEU A 6 3.84 -7.24 -4.02
N VAL A 7 3.59 -8.02 -2.97
CA VAL A 7 4.58 -8.94 -2.40
C VAL A 7 5.07 -9.92 -3.47
N ASN A 8 4.15 -10.54 -4.22
CA ASN A 8 4.51 -11.43 -5.32
C ASN A 8 5.31 -10.74 -6.44
N ALA A 9 5.04 -9.46 -6.72
CA ALA A 9 5.82 -8.67 -7.67
C ALA A 9 7.26 -8.47 -7.17
N THR A 10 7.47 -8.26 -5.87
CA THR A 10 8.83 -8.14 -5.30
C THR A 10 9.61 -9.44 -5.37
N HIS A 11 8.98 -10.61 -5.17
CA HIS A 11 9.66 -11.90 -5.29
C HIS A 11 10.21 -12.16 -6.70
N LYS A 12 9.60 -11.59 -7.73
CA LYS A 12 10.08 -11.69 -9.12
C LYS A 12 11.33 -10.86 -9.41
N LEU A 13 11.75 -10.01 -8.47
CA LEU A 13 12.98 -9.23 -8.57
C LEU A 13 14.22 -9.96 -8.05
N GLU A 14 14.06 -11.18 -7.51
CA GLU A 14 15.15 -12.03 -7.04
C GLU A 14 16.08 -11.29 -6.07
N ASP A 15 17.37 -11.14 -6.42
CA ASP A 15 18.41 -10.46 -5.64
C ASP A 15 18.11 -8.97 -5.39
N LYS A 16 17.27 -8.35 -6.21
CA LYS A 16 16.88 -6.95 -6.05
C LYS A 16 15.65 -6.75 -5.15
N ALA A 17 14.99 -7.83 -4.71
CA ALA A 17 13.80 -7.74 -3.86
C ALA A 17 14.08 -7.00 -2.54
N ASP A 18 15.30 -7.12 -1.99
CA ASP A 18 15.70 -6.47 -0.72
C ASP A 18 15.85 -4.95 -0.83
N GLN A 19 15.91 -4.43 -2.06
CA GLN A 19 16.02 -3.00 -2.33
C GLN A 19 14.65 -2.32 -2.39
N ILE A 20 13.56 -3.08 -2.25
CA ILE A 20 12.18 -2.60 -2.30
C ILE A 20 11.54 -2.67 -0.91
N ARG A 21 10.79 -1.62 -0.59
CA ARG A 21 9.90 -1.56 0.58
C ARG A 21 8.48 -1.29 0.09
N ILE A 22 7.51 -1.95 0.72
CA ILE A 22 6.09 -1.74 0.48
C ILE A 22 5.53 -1.02 1.70
N LEU A 23 4.95 0.16 1.49
CA LEU A 23 4.25 0.88 2.55
C LEU A 23 2.76 0.66 2.41
N PHE A 24 2.15 0.01 3.40
CA PHE A 24 0.70 -0.17 3.49
C PHE A 24 0.14 0.87 4.45
N VAL A 25 -0.57 1.88 3.93
CA VAL A 25 -1.12 2.96 4.77
C VAL A 25 -2.60 2.71 5.01
N SER A 26 -2.97 2.42 6.26
CA SER A 26 -4.37 2.38 6.70
C SER A 26 -4.98 3.78 6.68
N VAL A 27 -6.25 3.85 6.28
CA VAL A 27 -7.08 5.07 6.32
C VAL A 27 -8.11 5.04 7.45
N ASP A 28 -8.13 3.99 8.28
CA ASP A 28 -9.11 3.75 9.33
C ASP A 28 -8.44 3.59 10.71
N PRO A 29 -7.89 4.68 11.28
CA PRO A 29 -7.17 4.63 12.55
C PRO A 29 -8.05 4.23 13.74
N ALA A 30 -9.38 4.19 13.59
CA ALA A 30 -10.30 3.78 14.64
C ALA A 30 -10.36 2.25 14.82
N ARG A 31 -10.13 1.48 13.74
CA ARG A 31 -10.11 0.00 13.76
C ARG A 31 -8.71 -0.58 13.61
N ASP A 32 -7.85 0.08 12.84
CA ASP A 32 -6.51 -0.41 12.53
C ASP A 32 -5.51 0.02 13.61
N THR A 33 -5.59 -0.64 14.76
CA THR A 33 -4.65 -0.44 15.87
C THR A 33 -3.25 -0.94 15.51
N THR A 34 -2.26 -0.56 16.31
CA THR A 34 -0.87 -1.03 16.15
C THR A 34 -0.78 -2.55 16.08
N ASP A 35 -1.51 -3.28 16.94
CA ASP A 35 -1.49 -4.74 16.95
C ASP A 35 -2.05 -5.34 15.65
N VAL A 36 -3.13 -4.75 15.11
CA VAL A 36 -3.71 -5.17 13.83
C VAL A 36 -2.70 -4.93 12.70
N LEU A 37 -2.10 -3.75 12.63
CA LEU A 37 -1.12 -3.40 11.61
C LEU A 37 0.13 -4.29 11.69
N GLN A 38 0.59 -4.61 12.90
CA GLN A 38 1.73 -5.51 13.10
C GLN A 38 1.42 -6.93 12.63
N ALA A 39 0.19 -7.42 12.84
CA ALA A 39 -0.24 -8.71 12.30
C ALA A 39 -0.21 -8.73 10.75
N TYR A 40 -0.53 -7.61 10.10
CA TYR A 40 -0.35 -7.47 8.64
C TYR A 40 1.12 -7.57 8.23
N GLU A 41 2.04 -6.87 8.89
CA GLU A 41 3.47 -6.99 8.59
C GLU A 41 3.98 -8.43 8.74
N GLN A 42 3.57 -9.12 9.81
CA GLN A 42 3.93 -10.52 10.04
C GLN A 42 3.38 -11.45 8.95
N ALA A 43 2.15 -11.21 8.50
CA ALA A 43 1.51 -12.03 7.48
C ALA A 43 2.11 -11.83 6.07
N PHE A 44 2.52 -10.61 5.73
CA PHE A 44 3.02 -10.28 4.39
C PHE A 44 4.54 -10.23 4.29
N GLY A 45 5.23 -10.29 5.42
CA GLY A 45 6.68 -10.45 5.51
C GLY A 45 7.45 -9.13 5.63
N PRO A 46 8.79 -9.22 5.81
CA PRO A 46 9.64 -8.14 6.32
C PRO A 46 9.85 -6.96 5.36
N ARG A 47 9.25 -7.00 4.16
CA ARG A 47 9.30 -5.90 3.18
C ARG A 47 8.09 -4.99 3.28
N VAL A 48 7.05 -5.41 3.97
CA VAL A 48 5.85 -4.60 4.21
C VAL A 48 6.03 -3.85 5.52
N THR A 49 5.79 -2.54 5.48
CA THR A 49 5.63 -1.71 6.66
C THR A 49 4.20 -1.17 6.65
N ALA A 50 3.45 -1.50 7.69
CA ALA A 50 2.09 -1.06 7.90
C ALA A 50 2.12 0.26 8.67
N LEU A 51 1.48 1.27 8.11
CA LEU A 51 1.44 2.62 8.61
C LEU A 51 0.00 3.04 8.86
N SER A 52 -0.19 3.88 9.86
CA SER A 52 -1.41 4.66 10.04
C SER A 52 -1.03 6.05 10.54
N GLY A 53 -2.00 6.91 10.76
CA GLY A 53 -1.75 8.26 11.23
C GLY A 53 -3.00 8.92 11.78
N THR A 54 -2.83 10.13 12.29
CA THR A 54 -3.96 10.98 12.66
C THR A 54 -4.81 11.29 11.42
N GLN A 55 -6.09 11.56 11.63
CA GLN A 55 -6.99 11.94 10.53
C GLN A 55 -6.46 13.15 9.73
N GLU A 56 -5.72 14.06 10.36
CA GLU A 56 -5.11 15.20 9.66
C GLU A 56 -3.95 14.80 8.75
N GLN A 57 -3.07 13.92 9.23
CA GLN A 57 -1.97 13.37 8.43
C GLN A 57 -2.52 12.58 7.23
N LEU A 58 -3.55 11.76 7.46
CA LEU A 58 -4.20 10.98 6.41
C LEU A 58 -4.85 11.90 5.37
N ARG A 59 -5.62 12.91 5.78
CA ARG A 59 -6.20 13.91 4.85
C ARG A 59 -5.13 14.63 4.03
N THR A 60 -4.00 14.99 4.65
CA THR A 60 -2.89 15.65 3.95
C THR A 60 -2.26 14.75 2.91
N LEU A 61 -1.99 13.49 3.28
CA LEU A 61 -1.42 12.47 2.40
C LEU A 61 -2.33 12.17 1.21
N THR A 62 -3.60 11.88 1.48
CA THR A 62 -4.56 11.50 0.45
C THR A 62 -4.84 12.66 -0.50
N LYS A 63 -4.90 13.90 -0.01
CA LYS A 63 -4.99 15.09 -0.86
C LYS A 63 -3.77 15.26 -1.75
N ARG A 64 -2.55 15.07 -1.23
CA ARG A 64 -1.30 15.17 -2.00
C ARG A 64 -1.28 14.21 -3.18
N TYR A 65 -1.72 12.97 -2.96
CA TYR A 65 -1.70 11.92 -3.98
C TYR A 65 -3.03 11.73 -4.71
N ARG A 66 -4.02 12.61 -4.48
CA ARG A 66 -5.37 12.51 -5.06
C ARG A 66 -6.02 11.14 -4.85
N VAL A 67 -5.75 10.54 -3.70
CA VAL A 67 -6.40 9.30 -3.24
C VAL A 67 -7.70 9.68 -2.53
N SER A 68 -8.77 8.95 -2.81
CA SER A 68 -10.03 9.05 -2.08
C SER A 68 -10.24 7.82 -1.21
N TYR A 69 -10.87 8.03 -0.06
CA TYR A 69 -11.41 6.97 0.79
C TYR A 69 -12.69 7.46 1.44
N GLY A 70 -13.54 6.53 1.85
CA GLY A 70 -14.83 6.84 2.46
C GLY A 70 -15.35 5.69 3.31
N PHE A 71 -16.04 6.04 4.37
CA PHE A 71 -16.66 5.11 5.31
C PHE A 71 -18.12 4.89 4.91
N GLY A 72 -18.52 3.63 4.79
CA GLY A 72 -19.91 3.23 4.64
C GLY A 72 -20.73 3.49 5.90
N LYS A 73 -22.05 3.33 5.79
CA LYS A 73 -22.91 3.36 6.98
C LYS A 73 -22.64 2.12 7.84
N PRO A 74 -22.52 2.27 9.17
CA PRO A 74 -22.47 1.12 10.06
C PRO A 74 -23.74 0.26 9.96
N ASP A 75 -23.58 -1.05 10.02
CA ASP A 75 -24.68 -2.01 10.15
C ASP A 75 -25.19 -2.10 11.61
N ALA A 76 -26.08 -3.06 11.89
CA ALA A 76 -26.66 -3.24 13.21
C ALA A 76 -25.64 -3.59 14.30
N ASP A 77 -24.50 -4.17 13.92
CA ASP A 77 -23.40 -4.55 14.81
C ASP A 77 -22.28 -3.48 14.84
N GLY A 78 -22.53 -2.33 14.21
CA GLY A 78 -21.60 -1.21 14.12
C GLY A 78 -20.46 -1.42 13.11
N GLN A 79 -20.50 -2.46 12.27
CA GLN A 79 -19.50 -2.71 11.25
C GLN A 79 -19.76 -1.85 10.03
N TYR A 80 -18.69 -1.30 9.44
CA TYR A 80 -18.79 -0.49 8.23
C TYR A 80 -17.72 -0.87 7.22
N GLU A 81 -18.06 -0.71 5.94
CA GLU A 81 -17.11 -0.84 4.85
C GLU A 81 -16.25 0.41 4.74
N VAL A 82 -14.99 0.23 4.35
CA VAL A 82 -14.10 1.34 3.97
C VAL A 82 -13.82 1.21 2.49
N SER A 83 -14.38 2.13 1.72
CA SER A 83 -14.04 2.31 0.31
C SER A 83 -12.73 3.10 0.21
N HIS A 84 -11.88 2.73 -0.75
CA HIS A 84 -10.67 3.48 -1.08
C HIS A 84 -10.34 3.34 -2.57
N SER A 85 -9.61 4.32 -3.12
CA SER A 85 -9.09 4.20 -4.47
C SER A 85 -8.12 3.01 -4.58
N SER A 86 -8.01 2.43 -5.77
CA SER A 86 -7.14 1.27 -6.03
C SER A 86 -5.70 1.65 -6.40
N ALA A 87 -5.35 2.94 -6.33
CA ALA A 87 -4.06 3.48 -6.75
C ALA A 87 -2.89 2.98 -5.88
N VAL A 88 -1.85 2.49 -6.52
CA VAL A 88 -0.56 2.15 -5.93
C VAL A 88 0.51 3.04 -6.56
N PHE A 89 1.19 3.82 -5.73
CA PHE A 89 2.27 4.71 -6.16
C PHE A 89 3.62 4.00 -6.00
N ILE A 90 4.44 4.04 -7.05
CA ILE A 90 5.79 3.49 -7.02
C ILE A 90 6.78 4.66 -7.10
N PHE A 91 7.63 4.74 -6.09
CA PHE A 91 8.62 5.80 -5.91
C PHE A 91 10.01 5.30 -6.29
N ASP A 92 10.84 6.20 -6.82
CA ASP A 92 12.28 5.93 -6.99
C ASP A 92 13.06 6.12 -5.67
N ARG A 93 14.38 5.86 -5.71
CA ARG A 93 15.26 6.03 -4.54
C ARG A 93 15.40 7.48 -4.07
N ALA A 94 15.08 8.45 -4.91
CA ALA A 94 15.05 9.87 -4.54
C ALA A 94 13.71 10.28 -3.89
N GLY A 95 12.76 9.34 -3.75
CA GLY A 95 11.45 9.58 -3.17
C GLY A 95 10.47 10.27 -4.14
N ALA A 96 10.77 10.30 -5.43
CA ALA A 96 9.85 10.84 -6.44
C ALA A 96 8.89 9.76 -6.93
N ALA A 97 7.59 10.06 -6.96
CA ALA A 97 6.61 9.17 -7.57
C ALA A 97 6.85 9.10 -9.08
N ARG A 98 7.14 7.90 -9.60
CA ARG A 98 7.46 7.69 -11.03
C ARG A 98 6.37 6.95 -11.76
N LEU A 99 5.73 5.99 -11.11
CA LEU A 99 4.75 5.11 -11.73
C LEU A 99 3.49 4.99 -10.88
N LEU A 100 2.39 4.73 -11.55
CA LEU A 100 1.09 4.41 -10.96
C LEU A 100 0.69 3.00 -11.41
N ALA A 101 0.29 2.18 -10.46
CA ALA A 101 -0.31 0.87 -10.67
C ALA A 101 -1.65 0.80 -9.93
N THR A 102 -2.37 -0.29 -10.15
CA THR A 102 -3.65 -0.60 -9.51
C THR A 102 -3.69 -2.04 -9.06
N GLY A 103 -4.69 -2.39 -8.25
CA GLY A 103 -4.96 -3.80 -7.89
C GLY A 103 -5.26 -4.72 -9.08
N ALA A 104 -5.55 -4.16 -10.26
CA ALA A 104 -5.81 -4.93 -11.48
C ALA A 104 -4.52 -5.25 -12.27
N ASP A 105 -3.41 -4.54 -12.02
CA ASP A 105 -2.13 -4.82 -12.69
C ASP A 105 -1.53 -6.15 -12.21
N SER A 106 -0.97 -6.93 -13.12
CA SER A 106 -0.35 -8.21 -12.77
C SER A 106 0.97 -8.01 -12.02
N ALA A 107 1.31 -8.93 -11.11
CA ALA A 107 2.61 -8.94 -10.44
C ALA A 107 3.80 -8.89 -11.42
N GLY A 108 3.68 -9.52 -12.59
CA GLY A 108 4.69 -9.47 -13.64
C GLY A 108 4.90 -8.06 -14.19
N LYS A 109 3.82 -7.35 -14.52
CA LYS A 109 3.91 -5.96 -14.98
C LYS A 109 4.56 -5.07 -13.93
N ILE A 110 4.08 -5.16 -12.68
CA ILE A 110 4.61 -4.36 -11.56
C ILE A 110 6.11 -4.67 -11.35
N SER A 111 6.54 -5.93 -11.45
CA SER A 111 7.96 -6.29 -11.33
C SER A 111 8.83 -5.70 -12.44
N ILE A 112 8.34 -5.65 -13.68
CA ILE A 112 9.07 -5.03 -14.81
C ILE A 112 9.24 -3.53 -14.55
N ASP A 113 8.17 -2.88 -14.12
CA ASP A 113 8.14 -1.46 -13.78
C ASP A 113 9.10 -1.13 -12.63
N MET A 114 9.12 -1.92 -11.55
CA MET A 114 10.08 -1.77 -10.46
C MET A 114 11.53 -2.01 -10.92
N LYS A 115 11.78 -3.03 -11.74
CA LYS A 115 13.11 -3.33 -12.26
C LYS A 115 13.68 -2.15 -13.06
N ARG A 116 12.86 -1.51 -13.90
CA ARG A 116 13.25 -0.30 -14.65
C ARG A 116 13.66 0.85 -13.74
N LEU A 117 12.98 1.04 -12.62
CA LEU A 117 13.34 2.07 -11.64
C LEU A 117 14.59 1.74 -10.83
N LEU A 118 14.91 0.46 -10.67
CA LEU A 118 16.13 0.01 -10.00
C LEU A 118 17.36 0.05 -10.90
N ASP A 119 17.16 -0.16 -12.21
CA ASP A 119 18.22 -0.18 -13.23
C ASP A 119 18.50 1.21 -13.82
N GLY A 120 17.66 2.20 -13.48
CA GLY A 120 17.73 3.59 -13.93
C GLY A 120 18.68 4.46 -13.13
#